data_AF-A0A5B8Z821-F1
#
_entry.id   AF-A0A5B8Z821-F1
#
_cell.length_a   1.000
_cell.length_b   1.000
_cell.length_c   1.000
_cell.angle_alpha   90.00
_cell.angle_beta   90.00
_cell.angle_gamma   90.00
#
_symmetry.space_group_name_H-M   'P 1'
#
loop_
_entity.id
_entity.type
_entity.pdbx_description
1 polymer ?
#
loop_
_entity_poly.entity_id
_entity_poly.type
_entity_poly.pdbx_seq_one_letter_code
_entity_poly.pdbx_strand_id
1 'polypeptide(L)'
;MDYVFLIVGSAIVISCIYFIISPFFNNEKMVLAEGNEEEMPLEMIYAAVNELEMDYLMKKITKEDFESMKNRYQSLAASYMKIESNERSSHSKGNKTNDVIEREILKELNKLRKQKGQMEG
;
A
#
# COMPACT_ATOMS: atom_id res chain seq x y z
N MET A 1 -40.52 10.75 43.99
CA MET A 1 -39.11 11.04 43.61
C MET A 1 -38.39 9.77 43.19
N ASP A 2 -38.57 8.66 43.89
CA ASP A 2 -37.89 7.39 43.60
C ASP A 2 -38.25 6.78 42.24
N TYR A 3 -39.51 6.88 41.83
CA TYR A 3 -39.96 6.42 40.51
C TYR A 3 -39.31 7.19 39.37
N VAL A 4 -39.05 8.49 39.55
CA VAL A 4 -38.35 9.31 38.55
C VAL A 4 -36.90 8.86 38.43
N PHE A 5 -36.25 8.57 39.57
CA PHE A 5 -34.88 8.06 39.59
C PHE A 5 -34.77 6.66 38.96
N LEU A 6 -35.75 5.79 39.20
CA LEU A 6 -35.82 4.47 38.56
C LEU A 6 -36.00 4.56 37.04
N ILE A 7 -36.89 5.44 36.57
CA ILE A 7 -37.13 5.64 35.13
C ILE A 7 -35.86 6.18 34.46
N VAL A 8 -35.25 7.22 35.03
CA VAL A 8 -34.02 7.82 34.48
C VAL A 8 -32.86 6.83 34.50
N GLY A 9 -32.67 6.09 35.60
CA GLY A 9 -31.65 5.06 35.70
C GLY A 9 -31.84 3.94 34.67
N SER A 10 -33.08 3.48 34.49
CA SER A 10 -33.39 2.45 33.49
C SER A 10 -33.12 2.93 32.06
N ALA A 11 -33.45 4.18 31.73
CA ALA A 11 -33.20 4.76 30.42
C ALA A 11 -31.70 4.85 30.08
N ILE A 12 -30.86 5.17 31.08
CA ILE A 12 -29.40 5.19 30.92
C ILE A 12 -28.87 3.77 30.64
N VAL A 13 -29.30 2.77 31.42
CA VAL A 13 -28.86 1.38 31.23
C VAL A 13 -29.28 0.86 29.85
N ILE A 14 -30.52 1.12 29.43
CA ILE A 14 -31.01 0.73 28.10
C ILE A 14 -30.20 1.42 27.00
N SER A 15 -29.86 2.70 27.15
CA SER A 15 -29.02 3.44 26.20
C SER A 15 -27.60 2.84 26.10
N CYS A 16 -26.96 2.52 27.22
CA CYS A 16 -25.65 1.88 27.23
C CYS A 16 -25.67 0.52 26.51
N ILE A 17 -26.67 -0.31 26.80
CA ILE A 17 -26.85 -1.61 26.13
C ILE A 17 -27.12 -1.42 24.64
N TYR A 18 -27.93 -0.42 24.26
CA TYR A 18 -28.20 -0.08 22.87
C TYR A 18 -26.92 0.30 22.12
N PHE A 19 -26.03 1.12 22.70
CA PHE A 19 -24.76 1.48 22.05
C PHE A 19 -23.81 0.29 21.87
N ILE A 20 -23.81 -0.67 22.80
CA ILE A 20 -22.98 -1.88 22.69
C ILE A 20 -23.53 -2.82 21.61
N ILE A 21 -24.86 -2.95 21.53
CA ILE A 21 -25.52 -3.89 20.63
C ILE A 21 -25.69 -3.32 19.21
N SER A 22 -25.90 -2.01 19.08
CA SER A 22 -26.08 -1.29 17.81
C SER A 22 -25.07 -1.66 16.71
N PRO A 23 -23.73 -1.68 16.96
CA PRO A 23 -22.77 -2.02 15.91
C PRO A 23 -22.85 -3.48 15.42
N PHE A 24 -23.50 -4.38 16.16
CA PHE A 24 -23.70 -5.77 15.75
C PHE A 24 -24.92 -5.96 14.83
N PHE A 25 -25.91 -5.07 14.90
CA PHE A 25 -27.12 -5.12 14.07
C PHE A 25 -27.08 -4.13 12.92
N ASN A 26 -26.26 -3.07 13.02
CA ASN A 26 -26.00 -2.18 11.92
C ASN A 26 -25.04 -2.84 10.93
N ASN A 27 -25.57 -3.78 10.14
CA ASN A 27 -24.99 -4.23 8.87
C ASN A 27 -25.10 -3.14 7.78
N GLU A 28 -25.30 -1.87 8.15
CA GLU A 28 -24.81 -0.81 7.31
C GLU A 28 -23.32 -1.06 7.23
N LYS A 29 -22.94 -1.67 6.10
CA LYS A 29 -21.61 -1.72 5.55
C LYS A 29 -20.92 -0.53 6.15
N MET A 30 -19.94 -0.79 7.01
CA MET A 30 -18.96 0.20 7.35
C MET A 30 -18.66 0.82 5.99
N VAL A 31 -19.16 2.03 5.76
CA VAL A 31 -18.50 2.93 4.85
C VAL A 31 -17.24 3.16 5.64
N LEU A 32 -16.33 2.16 5.59
CA LEU A 32 -14.95 2.36 5.27
C LEU A 32 -15.10 3.51 4.32
N ALA A 33 -14.77 4.70 4.82
CA ALA A 33 -14.55 5.79 3.92
C ALA A 33 -13.84 5.11 2.75
N GLU A 34 -14.35 5.28 1.55
CA GLU A 34 -13.46 5.32 0.40
C GLU A 34 -12.47 6.49 0.68
N GLY A 35 -11.72 6.47 1.80
CA GLY A 35 -10.29 6.55 1.71
C GLY A 35 -10.04 5.54 0.62
N ASN A 36 -9.79 6.10 -0.56
CA ASN A 36 -9.24 5.39 -1.68
C ASN A 36 -8.45 4.23 -1.07
N GLU A 37 -8.62 3.03 -1.58
CA GLU A 37 -7.44 2.20 -1.69
C GLU A 37 -6.44 3.11 -2.40
N GLU A 38 -5.70 3.92 -1.63
CA GLU A 38 -4.68 4.82 -2.11
C GLU A 38 -3.76 3.82 -2.72
N GLU A 39 -3.87 3.69 -4.04
CA GLU A 39 -3.17 2.70 -4.81
C GLU A 39 -1.77 2.72 -4.27
N MET A 40 -1.38 1.64 -3.58
CA MET A 40 -0.13 1.66 -2.85
C MET A 40 0.91 1.96 -3.91
N PRO A 41 1.56 3.15 -3.87
CA PRO A 41 2.39 3.57 -4.97
C PRO A 41 3.42 2.48 -5.18
N LEU A 42 3.70 2.12 -6.43
CA LEU A 42 4.61 1.02 -6.75
C LEU A 42 5.94 1.13 -5.97
N GLU A 43 6.37 2.35 -5.70
CA GLU A 43 7.48 2.72 -4.81
C GLU A 43 7.35 2.16 -3.38
N MET A 44 6.18 2.26 -2.74
CA MET A 44 5.93 1.69 -1.41
C MET A 44 6.00 0.16 -1.42
N ILE A 45 5.55 -0.49 -2.51
CA ILE A 45 5.69 -1.95 -2.65
C ILE A 45 7.18 -2.33 -2.75
N TYR A 46 7.97 -1.58 -3.50
CA TYR A 46 9.42 -1.82 -3.58
C TYR A 46 10.12 -1.56 -2.24
N ALA A 47 9.74 -0.51 -1.52
CA ALA A 47 10.28 -0.22 -0.19
C ALA A 47 9.96 -1.34 0.80
N ALA A 48 8.72 -1.85 0.79
CA ALA A 48 8.30 -2.97 1.64
C ALA A 48 9.08 -4.25 1.34
N VAL A 49 9.31 -4.58 0.06
CA VAL A 49 10.15 -5.74 -0.31
C VAL A 49 11.60 -5.55 0.13
N ASN A 50 12.14 -4.34 0.05
CA ASN A 50 13.49 -4.05 0.50
C ASN A 50 13.64 -4.20 2.04
N GLU A 51 12.67 -3.72 2.81
CA GLU A 51 12.64 -3.93 4.26
C GLU A 51 12.54 -5.42 4.61
N LEU A 52 11.71 -6.17 3.88
CA LEU A 52 11.56 -7.61 4.01
C LEU A 52 12.89 -8.36 3.76
N GLU A 53 13.64 -7.95 2.73
CA GLU A 53 14.96 -8.50 2.43
C GLU A 53 15.95 -8.22 3.57
N MET A 54 15.92 -7.02 4.13
CA MET A 54 16.73 -6.67 5.30
C MET A 54 16.37 -7.53 6.51
N ASP A 55 15.09 -7.76 6.79
CA ASP A 55 14.64 -8.59 7.91
C ASP A 55 15.05 -10.06 7.76
N TYR A 56 15.04 -10.59 6.54
CA TYR A 56 15.57 -11.92 6.24
C TYR A 56 17.10 -11.98 6.44
N LEU A 57 17.85 -10.98 5.93
CA LEU A 57 19.31 -10.90 6.13
C LEU A 57 19.69 -10.79 7.60
N MET A 58 18.87 -10.10 8.39
CA MET A 58 19.02 -9.98 9.84
C MET A 58 18.51 -11.21 10.61
N LYS A 59 18.05 -12.26 9.92
CA LYS A 59 17.51 -13.50 10.51
C LYS A 59 16.30 -13.27 11.43
N LYS A 60 15.53 -12.20 11.23
CA LYS A 60 14.28 -11.96 11.97
C LYS A 60 13.15 -12.85 11.48
N ILE A 61 13.20 -13.23 10.21
CA ILE A 61 12.21 -14.09 9.54
C ILE A 61 12.88 -15.28 8.86
N THR A 62 12.12 -16.36 8.65
CA THR A 62 12.63 -17.53 7.95
C THR A 62 12.66 -17.29 6.43
N LYS A 63 13.43 -18.13 5.72
CA LYS A 63 13.46 -18.09 4.24
C LYS A 63 12.09 -18.36 3.62
N GLU A 64 11.32 -19.28 4.22
CA GLU A 64 10.00 -19.64 3.73
C GLU A 64 9.01 -18.47 3.86
N ASP A 65 9.04 -17.79 5.01
CA ASP A 65 8.22 -16.59 5.24
C ASP A 65 8.61 -15.46 4.28
N PHE A 66 9.91 -15.25 4.08
CA PHE A 66 10.45 -14.28 3.13
C PHE A 66 9.95 -14.52 1.70
N GLU A 67 10.12 -15.74 1.18
CA GLU A 67 9.70 -16.09 -0.19
C GLU A 67 8.17 -15.96 -0.35
N SER A 68 7.41 -16.42 0.64
CA SER A 68 5.94 -16.31 0.63
C SER A 68 5.48 -14.84 0.56
N MET A 69 6.05 -13.98 1.42
CA MET A 69 5.71 -12.56 1.44
C MET A 69 6.18 -11.82 0.18
N LYS A 70 7.39 -12.11 -0.30
CA LYS A 70 7.93 -11.53 -1.54
C LYS A 70 7.03 -11.83 -2.75
N ASN A 71 6.57 -13.07 -2.88
CA ASN A 71 5.66 -13.46 -3.97
C ASN A 71 4.31 -12.72 -3.92
N ARG A 72 3.79 -12.47 -2.71
CA ARG A 72 2.56 -11.68 -2.53
C ARG A 72 2.75 -10.23 -2.97
N TYR A 73 3.85 -9.59 -2.58
CA TYR A 73 4.15 -8.22 -3.00
C TYR A 73 4.41 -8.10 -4.51
N GLN A 74 5.06 -9.09 -5.12
CA GLN A 74 5.25 -9.13 -6.58
C GLN A 74 3.93 -9.27 -7.33
N SER A 75 3.02 -10.11 -6.83
CA SER A 75 1.67 -10.25 -7.39
C SER A 75 0.89 -8.94 -7.28
N LEU A 76 1.03 -8.25 -6.14
CA LEU A 76 0.42 -6.94 -5.91
C LEU A 76 0.98 -5.87 -6.86
N ALA A 77 2.30 -5.81 -7.04
CA ALA A 77 2.94 -4.93 -8.02
C ALA A 77 2.43 -5.20 -9.44
N ALA A 78 2.29 -6.46 -9.84
CA ALA A 78 1.76 -6.83 -11.15
C ALA A 78 0.31 -6.38 -11.35
N SER A 79 -0.54 -6.43 -10.31
CA SER A 79 -1.91 -5.89 -10.38
C SER A 79 -1.92 -4.37 -10.57
N TYR A 80 -1.06 -3.62 -9.87
CA TYR A 80 -0.99 -2.16 -10.03
C TYR A 80 -0.46 -1.75 -11.40
N MET A 81 0.55 -2.44 -11.94
CA MET A 81 1.05 -2.16 -13.29
C MET A 81 -0.02 -2.41 -14.38
N LYS A 82 -0.89 -3.40 -14.17
CA LYS A 82 -2.01 -3.68 -15.07
C LYS A 82 -3.06 -2.57 -15.03
N ILE A 83 -3.36 -2.05 -13.83
CA ILE A 83 -4.29 -0.92 -13.65
C ILE A 83 -3.74 0.34 -14.33
N GLU A 84 -2.47 0.69 -14.05
CA GLU A 84 -1.81 1.86 -14.65
C GLU A 84 -1.72 1.76 -16.19
N SER A 85 -1.49 0.56 -16.75
CA SER A 85 -1.50 0.36 -18.21
C SER A 85 -2.86 0.60 -18.87
N ASN A 86 -3.95 0.33 -18.14
CA ASN A 86 -5.31 0.51 -18.63
C ASN A 86 -5.72 1.99 -18.55
N GLU A 87 -5.32 2.70 -17.48
CA GLU A 87 -5.56 4.14 -17.34
C GLU A 87 -4.76 4.98 -18.36
N ARG A 88 -3.51 4.58 -18.66
CA ARG A 88 -2.67 5.24 -19.68
C ARG A 88 -3.22 5.13 -21.11
N SER A 89 -4.13 4.19 -21.39
CA SER A 89 -4.82 4.12 -22.69
C SER A 89 -5.83 5.25 -22.91
N SER A 90 -6.23 5.94 -21.84
CA SER A 90 -7.19 7.05 -21.85
C SER A 90 -6.54 8.46 -21.80
N HIS A 91 -5.24 8.55 -21.49
CA HIS A 91 -4.51 9.82 -21.32
C HIS A 91 -3.23 9.89 -22.15
N SER A 92 -3.35 9.71 -23.46
CA SER A 92 -2.26 9.96 -24.42
C SER A 92 -2.05 11.46 -24.63
N LYS A 93 -1.49 12.17 -23.64
CA LYS A 93 -0.96 13.54 -23.84
C LYS A 93 -0.04 14.01 -22.69
N GLY A 94 1.05 13.28 -22.39
CA GLY A 94 1.96 13.73 -21.33
C GLY A 94 3.40 13.22 -21.33
N ASN A 95 3.83 12.39 -22.28
CA ASN A 95 5.06 11.59 -22.09
C ASN A 95 6.32 12.11 -22.80
N LYS A 96 6.38 13.39 -23.18
CA LYS A 96 7.57 13.94 -23.87
C LYS A 96 8.74 14.23 -22.94
N THR A 97 8.49 14.51 -21.66
CA THR A 97 9.52 14.95 -20.70
C THR A 97 10.25 13.76 -20.08
N ASN A 98 9.56 12.68 -19.77
CA ASN A 98 10.16 11.46 -19.21
C ASN A 98 11.10 10.77 -20.21
N ASP A 99 10.75 10.73 -21.49
CA ASP A 99 11.61 10.20 -22.56
C ASP A 99 12.96 10.95 -22.67
N VAL A 100 12.99 12.24 -22.35
CA VAL A 100 14.23 13.04 -22.37
C VAL A 100 15.10 12.67 -21.17
N ILE A 101 14.50 12.55 -19.99
CA ILE A 101 15.19 12.19 -18.74
C ILE A 101 15.80 10.78 -18.86
N GLU A 102 15.06 9.81 -19.38
CA GLU A 102 15.53 8.42 -19.52
C GLU A 102 16.71 8.31 -20.50
N ARG A 103 16.69 9.09 -21.59
CA ARG A 103 17.81 9.18 -22.53
C ARG A 103 19.07 9.79 -21.90
N GLU A 104 18.91 10.79 -21.04
CA GLU A 104 20.03 11.43 -20.32
C GLU A 104 20.70 10.41 -19.37
N ILE A 105 19.90 9.68 -18.59
CA ILE A 105 20.37 8.65 -17.65
C ILE A 105 21.14 7.53 -18.37
N LEU A 106 20.58 7.02 -19.48
CA LEU A 106 21.24 6.00 -20.32
C LEU A 106 22.58 6.45 -20.88
N LYS A 107 22.71 7.75 -21.18
CA LYS A 107 23.96 8.35 -21.69
C LYS A 107 25.03 8.40 -20.61
N GLU A 108 24.67 8.75 -19.38
CA GLU A 108 25.61 8.78 -18.25
C GLU A 108 26.06 7.38 -17.82
N LEU A 109 25.14 6.42 -17.70
CA LEU A 109 25.48 5.02 -17.37
C LEU A 109 26.48 4.42 -18.36
N ASN A 110 26.33 4.71 -19.65
CA ASN A 110 27.26 4.25 -20.68
C ASN A 110 28.64 4.91 -20.59
N LYS A 111 28.72 6.19 -20.17
CA LYS A 111 30.02 6.86 -19.91
C LYS A 111 30.75 6.18 -18.75
N LEU A 112 30.05 5.91 -17.65
CA LEU A 112 30.62 5.24 -16.47
C LEU A 112 31.11 3.83 -16.82
N ARG A 113 30.35 3.06 -17.59
CA ARG A 113 30.76 1.73 -18.05
C ARG A 113 32.02 1.76 -18.92
N LYS A 114 32.16 2.76 -19.80
CA LYS A 114 33.36 2.93 -20.64
C LYS A 114 34.58 3.37 -19.83
N GLN A 115 34.40 4.23 -18.83
CA GLN A 115 35.50 4.66 -17.95
C GLN A 115 35.99 3.51 -17.05
N LYS A 116 35.08 2.67 -16.55
CA LYS A 116 35.45 1.50 -15.74
C LYS A 116 36.25 0.46 -16.53
N GLY A 117 35.94 0.25 -17.81
CA GLY A 117 36.71 -0.64 -18.68
C GLY A 117 38.09 -0.11 -19.12
N GLN A 118 38.39 1.18 -18.90
CA GLN A 118 39.70 1.78 -19.20
C GLN A 118 40.64 1.85 -17.99
N MET A 119 40.13 1.65 -16.78
CA MET A 119 40.95 1.60 -15.55
C MET A 119 41.39 0.17 -15.17
N GLU A 120 40.89 -0.86 -15.88
CA GLU A 120 41.19 -2.28 -15.62
C GLU A 120 41.96 -2.97 -16.77
N GLY A 121 42.52 -2.20 -17.72
CA GLY A 121 43.39 -2.71 -18.80
C GLY A 121 44.69 -1.94 -18.88
#